data_AF-E6LEN1-F1
#
_entry.id   AF-E6LEN1-F1
#
_cell.length_a   1.000
_cell.length_b   1.000
_cell.length_c   1.000
_cell.angle_alpha   90.00
_cell.angle_beta   90.00
_cell.angle_gamma   90.00
#
_symmetry.space_group_name_H-M   'P 1'
#
loop_
_entity.id
_entity.type
_entity.pdbx_description
1 polymer ?
#
loop_
_entity_poly.entity_id
_entity_poly.type
_entity_poly.pdbx_seq_one_letter_code
_entity_poly.pdbx_strand_id
1 'polypeptide(L)'
;MKRKEFSFMFNKQYQAIIKEAQKEMKQIKQLIDYDSKEERLNQAISDSKKNTVNAIQDFVKSQKQAIKDQQTAIEQSYAKARNTYKNPTEELLRRQDFDMEVGSMDQSEIATLVHTPGRTFTTYELNKLYSLDVDSTTKSLLKAAINKNKHPYREEEKYQYLQKEAAELELISNESIQRAILYLPSESAIGFETISVNTLFSFKDNYEYEQKNQTIENALAIVPTNETTQVYSRQSSSLSELAGIREKPERVYEDFDPRIFKSSSNYDITDRFKYLKERFNENDTDRFDVTKENYSIYDHLDYLEGQHAKKLKTDTNYREAYQKAEKAANNADNVQVEE
;
A
#
# COMPACT_ATOMS: atom_id res chain seq x y z
N MET A 1 7.28 6.68 23.12
CA MET A 1 5.94 6.85 22.51
C MET A 1 6.12 7.12 21.02
N LYS A 2 5.40 6.42 20.13
CA LYS A 2 5.49 6.64 18.69
C LYS A 2 4.62 7.86 18.31
N ARG A 3 5.23 8.86 17.68
CA ARG A 3 4.54 10.02 17.08
C ARG A 3 3.47 9.52 16.10
N LYS A 4 2.29 10.14 16.07
CA LYS A 4 1.24 9.84 15.08
C LYS A 4 1.31 10.88 13.97
N GLU A 5 1.95 10.51 12.88
CA GLU A 5 1.91 11.26 11.63
C GLU A 5 0.92 10.56 10.69
N PHE A 6 -0.12 11.27 10.21
CA PHE A 6 -1.04 10.70 9.22
C PHE A 6 -0.52 10.99 7.82
N SER A 7 -0.60 9.99 6.94
CA SER A 7 -0.04 10.09 5.58
C SER A 7 -0.73 11.16 4.74
N PHE A 8 -2.03 11.34 4.93
CA PHE A 8 -2.83 12.30 4.18
C PHE A 8 -2.39 13.76 4.37
N MET A 9 -1.75 14.10 5.51
CA MET A 9 -1.29 15.48 5.78
C MET A 9 -0.23 15.96 4.79
N PHE A 10 0.52 15.02 4.22
CA PHE A 10 1.58 15.28 3.24
C PHE A 10 1.10 15.09 1.80
N ASN A 11 -0.17 14.75 1.60
CA ASN A 11 -0.76 14.64 0.27
C ASN A 11 -0.85 16.02 -0.39
N LYS A 12 -0.39 16.14 -1.64
CA LYS A 12 -0.39 17.41 -2.39
C LYS A 12 -1.79 18.04 -2.50
N GLN A 13 -2.84 17.22 -2.65
CA GLN A 13 -4.22 17.70 -2.72
C GLN A 13 -4.65 18.29 -1.38
N TYR A 14 -4.31 17.64 -0.26
CA TYR A 14 -4.63 18.15 1.07
C TYR A 14 -3.83 19.42 1.41
N GLN A 15 -2.54 19.47 1.05
CA GLN A 15 -1.73 20.68 1.18
C GLN A 15 -2.27 21.85 0.34
N ALA A 16 -2.86 21.58 -0.84
CA ALA A 16 -3.49 22.61 -1.65
C ALA A 16 -4.72 23.23 -0.95
N ILE A 17 -5.51 22.42 -0.24
CA ILE A 17 -6.64 22.91 0.57
C ILE A 17 -6.14 23.84 1.68
N ILE A 18 -5.07 23.45 2.40
CA ILE A 18 -4.48 24.27 3.45
C ILE A 18 -3.96 25.61 2.89
N LYS A 19 -3.30 25.59 1.73
CA LYS A 19 -2.81 26.80 1.05
C LYS A 19 -3.93 27.73 0.62
N GLU A 20 -5.04 27.19 0.11
CA GLU A 20 -6.20 28.01 -0.26
C GLU A 20 -6.86 28.60 0.99
N ALA A 21 -7.01 27.83 2.07
CA ALA A 21 -7.50 28.36 3.34
C ALA A 21 -6.60 29.48 3.90
N GLN A 22 -5.28 29.36 3.79
CA GLN A 22 -4.33 30.42 4.16
C GLN A 22 -4.52 31.69 3.32
N LYS A 23 -4.81 31.55 2.03
CA LYS A 23 -5.09 32.66 1.12
C LYS A 23 -6.41 33.34 1.43
N GLU A 24 -7.47 32.58 1.70
CA GLU A 24 -8.76 33.10 2.17
C GLU A 24 -8.60 33.86 3.50
N MET A 25 -7.77 33.35 4.42
CA MET A 25 -7.45 34.03 5.68
C MET A 25 -6.75 35.39 5.45
N LYS A 26 -5.81 35.46 4.49
CA LYS A 26 -5.16 36.71 4.06
C LYS A 26 -6.17 37.72 3.50
N GLN A 27 -7.16 37.27 2.73
CA GLN A 27 -8.22 38.12 2.19
C GLN A 27 -9.14 38.67 3.29
N ILE A 28 -9.52 37.83 4.26
CA ILE A 28 -10.31 38.26 5.42
C ILE A 28 -9.54 39.32 6.23
N LYS A 29 -8.22 39.15 6.41
CA LYS A 29 -7.39 40.15 7.10
C LYS A 29 -7.41 41.50 6.39
N GLN A 30 -7.28 41.50 5.06
CA GLN A 30 -7.39 42.73 4.27
C GLN A 30 -8.76 43.39 4.41
N LEU A 31 -9.85 42.62 4.44
CA LEU A 31 -11.18 43.18 4.67
C LEU A 31 -11.32 43.81 6.06
N ILE A 32 -10.75 43.21 7.10
CA ILE A 32 -10.74 43.78 8.46
C ILE A 32 -9.98 45.11 8.51
N ASP A 33 -8.86 45.21 7.79
CA ASP A 33 -8.01 46.41 7.81
C ASP A 33 -8.59 47.58 6.99
N TYR A 34 -9.36 47.29 5.93
CA TYR A 34 -9.74 48.28 4.91
C TYR A 34 -11.25 48.43 4.64
N ASP A 35 -12.11 47.49 5.04
CA ASP A 35 -13.56 47.53 4.81
C ASP A 35 -14.31 47.78 6.13
N SER A 36 -15.16 48.81 6.15
CA SER A 36 -15.94 49.20 7.33
C SER A 36 -17.31 48.50 7.42
N LYS A 37 -17.67 47.66 6.44
CA LYS A 37 -18.97 46.98 6.38
C LYS A 37 -18.92 45.57 6.97
N GLU A 38 -19.46 45.43 8.18
CA GLU A 38 -19.54 44.16 8.92
C GLU A 38 -20.25 43.04 8.14
N GLU A 39 -21.28 43.36 7.35
CA GLU A 39 -22.00 42.38 6.52
C GLU A 39 -21.09 41.68 5.49
N ARG A 40 -20.19 42.43 4.84
CA ARG A 40 -19.28 41.88 3.83
C ARG A 40 -18.20 41.01 4.47
N LEU A 41 -17.71 41.42 5.64
CA LEU A 41 -16.79 40.63 6.44
C LEU A 41 -17.41 39.30 6.88
N ASN A 42 -18.62 39.36 7.45
CA ASN A 42 -19.35 38.17 7.89
C ASN A 42 -19.64 37.21 6.73
N GLN A 43 -20.01 37.74 5.56
CA GLN A 43 -20.21 36.93 4.35
C GLN A 43 -18.90 36.26 3.90
N ALA A 44 -17.79 37.00 3.84
CA ALA A 44 -16.49 36.46 3.44
C ALA A 44 -16.00 35.34 4.39
N ILE A 45 -16.20 35.52 5.71
CA ILE A 45 -15.89 34.50 6.72
C ILE A 45 -16.76 33.26 6.51
N SER A 46 -18.06 33.44 6.30
CA SER A 46 -19.00 32.34 6.06
C SER A 46 -18.65 31.54 4.81
N ASP A 47 -18.34 32.24 3.71
CA ASP A 47 -17.99 31.61 2.44
C ASP A 47 -16.66 30.86 2.54
N SER A 48 -15.63 31.44 3.16
CA SER A 48 -14.32 30.79 3.36
C SER A 48 -14.45 29.52 4.22
N LYS A 49 -15.23 29.58 5.30
CA LYS A 49 -15.56 28.41 6.13
C LYS A 49 -16.19 27.31 5.29
N LYS A 50 -17.23 27.65 4.53
CA LYS A 50 -17.97 26.70 3.69
C LYS A 50 -17.07 26.09 2.61
N ASN A 51 -16.27 26.90 1.92
CA ASN A 51 -15.35 26.46 0.87
C ASN A 51 -14.32 25.47 1.42
N THR A 52 -13.66 25.83 2.52
CA THR A 52 -12.64 24.98 3.15
C THR A 52 -13.24 23.66 3.62
N VAL A 53 -14.43 23.67 4.25
CA VAL A 53 -15.11 22.45 4.69
C VAL A 53 -15.48 21.55 3.52
N ASN A 54 -16.07 22.11 2.46
CA ASN A 54 -16.43 21.35 1.27
C ASN A 54 -15.19 20.73 0.61
N ALA A 55 -14.10 21.47 0.50
CA ALA A 55 -12.86 20.97 -0.08
C ALA A 55 -12.27 19.79 0.71
N ILE A 56 -12.30 19.85 2.05
CA ILE A 56 -11.88 18.72 2.91
C ILE A 56 -12.79 17.51 2.69
N GLN A 57 -14.11 17.71 2.62
CA GLN A 57 -15.08 16.63 2.41
C GLN A 57 -14.89 15.96 1.04
N ASP A 58 -14.70 16.74 -0.01
CA ASP A 58 -14.44 16.24 -1.36
C ASP A 58 -13.12 15.47 -1.43
N PHE A 59 -12.08 15.96 -0.75
CA PHE A 59 -10.83 15.23 -0.59
C PHE A 59 -11.04 13.89 0.12
N VAL A 60 -11.67 13.86 1.28
CA VAL A 60 -11.91 12.61 2.03
C VAL A 60 -12.74 11.63 1.22
N LYS A 61 -13.80 12.09 0.55
CA LYS A 61 -14.67 11.26 -0.29
C LYS A 61 -13.91 10.67 -1.46
N SER A 62 -13.13 11.48 -2.19
CA SER A 62 -12.34 11.01 -3.33
C SER A 62 -11.26 10.01 -2.93
N GLN A 63 -10.55 10.26 -1.81
CA GLN A 63 -9.53 9.35 -1.30
C GLN A 63 -10.13 8.02 -0.80
N LYS A 64 -11.25 8.06 -0.07
CA LYS A 64 -11.95 6.83 0.34
C LYS A 64 -12.39 5.99 -0.86
N GLN A 65 -12.89 6.64 -1.91
CA GLN A 65 -13.28 5.95 -3.13
C GLN A 65 -12.06 5.32 -3.83
N ALA A 66 -10.97 6.08 -3.98
CA ALA A 66 -9.73 5.57 -4.58
C ALA A 66 -9.16 4.36 -3.82
N ILE A 67 -9.13 4.42 -2.48
CA ILE A 67 -8.69 3.31 -1.63
C ILE A 67 -9.59 2.09 -1.84
N LYS A 68 -10.91 2.28 -1.85
CA LYS A 68 -11.87 1.20 -2.08
C LYS A 68 -11.70 0.55 -3.44
N ASP A 69 -11.45 1.34 -4.48
CA ASP A 69 -11.24 0.84 -5.84
C ASP A 69 -9.95 0.02 -5.91
N GLN A 70 -8.86 0.48 -5.28
CA GLN A 70 -7.61 -0.27 -5.20
C GLN A 70 -7.75 -1.57 -4.39
N GLN A 71 -8.43 -1.54 -3.24
CA GLN A 71 -8.74 -2.74 -2.46
C GLN A 71 -9.58 -3.73 -3.27
N THR A 72 -10.59 -3.24 -4.00
CA THR A 72 -11.43 -4.08 -4.87
C THR A 72 -10.62 -4.68 -6.01
N ALA A 73 -9.70 -3.93 -6.62
CA ALA A 73 -8.81 -4.44 -7.66
C ALA A 73 -7.89 -5.56 -7.13
N ILE A 74 -7.33 -5.37 -5.95
CA ILE A 74 -6.56 -6.41 -5.25
C ILE A 74 -7.45 -7.64 -5.00
N GLU A 75 -8.63 -7.47 -4.41
CA GLU A 75 -9.56 -8.57 -4.13
C GLU A 75 -9.94 -9.34 -5.40
N GLN A 76 -10.22 -8.62 -6.49
CA GLN A 76 -10.52 -9.21 -7.79
C GLN A 76 -9.32 -9.95 -8.38
N SER A 77 -8.10 -9.43 -8.22
CA SER A 77 -6.89 -10.11 -8.69
C SER A 77 -6.73 -11.48 -8.01
N TYR A 78 -6.96 -11.55 -6.70
CA TYR A 78 -6.94 -12.80 -5.93
C TYR A 78 -8.13 -13.71 -6.25
N ALA A 79 -9.31 -13.15 -6.50
CA ALA A 79 -10.49 -13.93 -6.90
C ALA A 79 -10.30 -14.56 -8.29
N LYS A 80 -9.69 -13.84 -9.24
CA LYS A 80 -9.35 -14.33 -10.58
C LYS A 80 -8.18 -15.32 -10.54
N ALA A 81 -7.26 -15.16 -9.59
CA ALA A 81 -6.16 -16.08 -9.34
C ALA A 81 -6.57 -17.34 -8.56
N ARG A 82 -7.81 -17.43 -8.06
CA ARG A 82 -8.33 -18.68 -7.47
C ARG A 82 -8.48 -19.74 -8.56
N ASN A 83 -7.42 -20.53 -8.72
CA ASN A 83 -7.33 -21.88 -9.24
C ASN A 83 -8.58 -22.36 -9.98
N THR A 84 -8.60 -22.12 -11.30
CA THR A 84 -9.09 -23.18 -12.18
C THR A 84 -7.91 -24.15 -12.29
N TYR A 85 -8.04 -25.36 -11.75
CA TYR A 85 -6.97 -26.34 -11.89
C TYR A 85 -6.73 -26.57 -13.37
N LYS A 86 -5.48 -26.47 -13.81
CA LYS A 86 -5.08 -26.73 -15.21
C LYS A 86 -5.51 -28.14 -15.66
N ASN A 87 -5.65 -29.07 -14.70
CA ASN A 87 -6.16 -30.42 -14.90
C ASN A 87 -7.15 -30.82 -13.77
N PRO A 88 -8.47 -30.85 -14.05
CA PRO A 88 -9.49 -31.25 -13.08
C PRO A 88 -9.34 -32.70 -12.56
N THR A 89 -8.74 -33.59 -13.35
CA THR A 89 -8.53 -34.99 -12.95
C THR A 89 -7.44 -35.11 -11.89
N GLU A 90 -6.37 -34.34 -12.02
CA GLU A 90 -5.30 -34.32 -11.02
C GLU A 90 -5.79 -33.77 -9.67
N GLU A 91 -6.68 -32.78 -9.70
CA GLU A 91 -7.34 -32.28 -8.49
C GLU A 91 -8.16 -33.37 -7.80
N LEU A 92 -8.98 -34.11 -8.55
CA LEU A 92 -9.81 -35.19 -8.01
C LEU A 92 -8.96 -36.28 -7.35
N LEU A 93 -7.86 -36.68 -7.99
CA LEU A 93 -6.94 -37.68 -7.43
C LEU A 93 -6.29 -37.18 -6.13
N ARG A 94 -5.79 -35.95 -6.09
CA ARG A 94 -5.23 -35.37 -4.85
C ARG A 94 -6.25 -35.31 -3.72
N ARG A 95 -7.52 -34.99 -4.02
CA ARG A 95 -8.60 -34.99 -3.02
C ARG A 95 -8.88 -36.40 -2.50
N GLN A 96 -8.85 -37.41 -3.37
CA GLN A 96 -9.03 -38.81 -2.97
C GLN A 96 -7.87 -39.31 -2.10
N ASP A 97 -6.63 -39.02 -2.50
CA ASP A 97 -5.43 -39.37 -1.73
C ASP A 97 -5.46 -38.74 -0.33
N PHE A 98 -5.85 -37.47 -0.25
CA PHE A 98 -6.02 -36.78 1.02
C PHE A 98 -7.14 -37.37 1.89
N ASP A 99 -8.28 -37.71 1.29
CA ASP A 99 -9.39 -38.34 2.00
C ASP A 99 -9.01 -39.72 2.54
N MET A 100 -8.19 -40.49 1.81
CA MET A 100 -7.64 -41.75 2.30
C MET A 100 -6.61 -41.53 3.42
N GLU A 101 -5.69 -40.57 3.25
CA GLU A 101 -4.67 -40.21 4.26
C GLU A 101 -5.38 -39.87 5.59
N VAL A 102 -6.29 -38.90 5.56
CA VAL A 102 -7.01 -38.45 6.77
C VAL A 102 -7.96 -39.52 7.30
N GLY A 103 -8.57 -40.34 6.43
CA GLY A 103 -9.43 -41.45 6.84
C GLY A 103 -8.70 -42.55 7.61
N SER A 104 -7.36 -42.63 7.47
CA SER A 104 -6.52 -43.58 8.19
C SER A 104 -5.90 -43.03 9.48
N MET A 105 -6.00 -41.71 9.71
CA MET A 105 -5.40 -41.04 10.86
C MET A 105 -6.32 -41.02 12.09
N ASP A 106 -5.75 -41.16 13.28
CA ASP A 106 -6.44 -40.86 14.53
C ASP A 106 -6.49 -39.35 14.84
N GLN A 107 -7.26 -38.97 15.86
CA GLN A 107 -7.42 -37.55 16.25
C GLN A 107 -6.10 -36.88 16.63
N SER A 108 -5.16 -37.62 17.23
CA SER A 108 -3.86 -37.08 17.66
C SER A 108 -2.92 -36.86 16.48
N GLU A 109 -2.98 -37.73 15.47
CA GLU A 109 -2.27 -37.61 14.21
C GLU A 109 -2.80 -36.42 13.39
N ILE A 110 -4.13 -36.23 13.35
CA ILE A 110 -4.76 -35.07 12.71
C ILE A 110 -4.34 -33.78 13.41
N ALA A 111 -4.33 -33.75 14.75
CA ALA A 111 -3.86 -32.58 15.49
C ALA A 111 -2.39 -32.27 15.15
N THR A 112 -1.53 -33.29 15.11
CA THR A 112 -0.11 -33.14 14.74
C THR A 112 0.05 -32.62 13.30
N LEU A 113 -0.74 -33.15 12.37
CA LEU A 113 -0.76 -32.72 10.98
C LEU A 113 -1.10 -31.23 10.84
N VAL A 114 -2.12 -30.74 11.57
CA VAL A 114 -2.54 -29.33 11.55
C VAL A 114 -1.49 -28.41 12.17
N HIS A 115 -0.77 -28.87 13.20
CA HIS A 115 0.26 -28.08 13.89
C HIS A 115 1.63 -28.12 13.20
N THR A 116 1.79 -28.94 12.14
CA THR A 116 3.06 -29.07 11.43
C THR A 116 3.42 -27.77 10.68
N PRO A 117 4.56 -27.13 11.00
CA PRO A 117 4.96 -25.89 10.35
C PRO A 117 5.22 -26.10 8.84
N GLY A 118 4.76 -25.17 8.01
CA GLY A 118 5.08 -25.14 6.57
C GLY A 118 4.20 -25.99 5.66
N ARG A 119 3.34 -26.88 6.19
CA ARG A 119 2.33 -27.55 5.36
C ARG A 119 1.25 -26.54 4.95
N THR A 120 0.98 -26.44 3.65
CA THR A 120 -0.07 -25.58 3.10
C THR A 120 -1.23 -26.44 2.64
N PHE A 121 -2.38 -26.28 3.29
CA PHE A 121 -3.59 -26.99 2.94
C PHE A 121 -4.42 -26.21 1.93
N THR A 122 -5.04 -26.91 1.00
CA THR A 122 -6.05 -26.38 0.11
C THR A 122 -7.35 -26.08 0.86
N THR A 123 -8.25 -25.31 0.24
CA THR A 123 -9.57 -25.01 0.82
C THR A 123 -10.39 -26.28 1.09
N TYR A 124 -10.28 -27.29 0.23
CA TYR A 124 -10.98 -28.57 0.42
C TYR A 124 -10.45 -29.29 1.66
N GLU A 125 -9.13 -29.47 1.75
CA GLU A 125 -8.46 -30.15 2.86
C GLU A 125 -8.77 -29.47 4.20
N LEU A 126 -8.69 -28.14 4.25
CA LEU A 126 -9.04 -27.39 5.45
C LEU A 126 -10.50 -27.58 5.89
N ASN A 127 -11.44 -27.57 4.95
CA ASN A 127 -12.85 -27.80 5.27
C ASN A 127 -13.11 -29.24 5.73
N LYS A 128 -12.42 -30.22 5.11
CA LYS A 128 -12.48 -31.62 5.50
C LYS A 128 -11.97 -31.81 6.93
N LEU A 129 -10.76 -31.32 7.23
CA LEU A 129 -10.18 -31.36 8.57
C LEU A 129 -11.08 -30.65 9.60
N TYR A 130 -11.66 -29.50 9.26
CA TYR A 130 -12.54 -28.75 10.16
C TYR A 130 -13.86 -29.49 10.46
N SER A 131 -14.32 -30.33 9.54
CA SER A 131 -15.54 -31.15 9.72
C SER A 131 -15.37 -32.32 10.67
N LEU A 132 -14.12 -32.70 10.97
CA LEU A 132 -13.81 -33.80 11.88
C LEU A 132 -14.01 -33.38 13.34
N ASP A 133 -14.20 -34.40 14.18
CA ASP A 133 -14.28 -34.21 15.62
C ASP A 133 -12.85 -34.08 16.18
N VAL A 134 -12.32 -32.86 16.15
CA VAL A 134 -11.01 -32.48 16.70
C VAL A 134 -11.19 -31.47 17.83
N ASP A 135 -10.18 -31.33 18.69
CA ASP A 135 -10.21 -30.44 19.83
C ASP A 135 -10.39 -28.96 19.45
N SER A 136 -10.78 -28.14 20.42
CA SER A 136 -11.11 -26.73 20.22
C SER A 136 -9.92 -25.89 19.72
N THR A 137 -8.69 -26.25 20.11
CA THR A 137 -7.46 -25.56 19.69
C THR A 137 -7.21 -25.83 18.21
N THR A 138 -7.26 -27.09 17.80
CA THR A 138 -7.14 -27.51 16.39
C THR A 138 -8.24 -26.89 15.53
N LYS A 139 -9.50 -26.88 16.00
CA LYS A 139 -10.60 -26.19 15.28
C LYS A 139 -10.34 -24.70 15.12
N SER A 140 -9.79 -24.03 16.12
CA SER A 140 -9.47 -22.60 16.04
C SER A 140 -8.40 -22.32 14.98
N LEU A 141 -7.32 -23.11 14.95
CA LEU A 141 -6.27 -23.00 13.94
C LEU A 141 -6.79 -23.25 12.52
N LEU A 142 -7.58 -24.30 12.33
CA LEU A 142 -8.22 -24.60 11.05
C LEU A 142 -9.14 -23.46 10.61
N LYS A 143 -9.94 -22.89 11.51
CA LYS A 143 -10.79 -21.74 11.21
C LYS A 143 -9.98 -20.51 10.78
N ALA A 144 -8.85 -20.24 11.43
CA ALA A 144 -7.94 -19.16 11.05
C ALA A 144 -7.33 -19.41 9.66
N ALA A 145 -6.86 -20.63 9.39
CA ALA A 145 -6.32 -21.02 8.09
C ALA A 145 -7.39 -20.95 6.97
N ILE A 146 -8.63 -21.38 7.25
CA ILE A 146 -9.76 -21.24 6.32
C ILE A 146 -10.00 -19.77 6.01
N ASN A 147 -10.03 -18.89 7.01
CA ASN A 147 -10.20 -17.46 6.78
C ASN A 147 -9.05 -16.87 5.96
N LYS A 148 -7.81 -17.30 6.21
CA LYS A 148 -6.64 -16.87 5.45
C LYS A 148 -6.73 -17.31 3.98
N ASN A 149 -7.09 -18.56 3.71
CA ASN A 149 -7.32 -19.04 2.34
C ASN A 149 -8.57 -18.40 1.69
N LYS A 150 -9.56 -18.01 2.49
CA LYS A 150 -10.75 -17.29 2.02
C LYS A 150 -10.47 -15.84 1.64
N HIS A 151 -9.52 -15.20 2.31
CA HIS A 151 -9.18 -13.80 2.10
C HIS A 151 -7.66 -13.59 2.05
N PRO A 152 -6.95 -14.24 1.11
CA PRO A 152 -5.47 -14.22 1.06
C PRO A 152 -4.92 -12.81 0.81
N TYR A 153 -5.70 -11.96 0.15
CA TYR A 153 -5.38 -10.54 -0.08
C TYR A 153 -5.22 -9.72 1.21
N ARG A 154 -5.78 -10.15 2.35
CA ARG A 154 -5.64 -9.42 3.63
C ARG A 154 -4.23 -9.45 4.20
N GLU A 155 -3.41 -10.38 3.73
CA GLU A 155 -2.00 -10.50 4.11
C GLU A 155 -1.07 -9.73 3.17
N GLU A 156 -1.61 -9.15 2.09
CA GLU A 156 -0.83 -8.32 1.18
C GLU A 156 -0.46 -6.99 1.84
N GLU A 157 0.84 -6.65 1.84
CA GLU A 157 1.36 -5.43 2.46
C GLU A 157 0.62 -4.18 1.96
N LYS A 158 0.33 -4.11 0.64
CA LYS A 158 -0.43 -3.01 0.03
C LYS A 158 -1.87 -2.93 0.53
N TYR A 159 -2.56 -4.05 0.67
CA TYR A 159 -3.94 -4.07 1.17
C TYR A 159 -4.00 -3.61 2.64
N GLN A 160 -3.04 -4.06 3.48
CA GLN A 160 -2.93 -3.62 4.87
C GLN A 160 -2.61 -2.12 4.98
N TYR A 161 -1.75 -1.60 4.10
CA TYR A 161 -1.49 -0.17 4.02
C TYR A 161 -2.74 0.62 3.67
N LEU A 162 -3.49 0.19 2.66
CA LEU A 162 -4.77 0.81 2.26
C LEU A 162 -5.80 0.79 3.38
N GLN A 163 -5.85 -0.29 4.18
CA GLN A 163 -6.69 -0.33 5.38
C GLN A 163 -6.27 0.69 6.44
N LYS A 164 -4.96 0.86 6.64
CA LYS A 164 -4.43 1.88 7.56
C LYS A 164 -4.78 3.28 7.08
N GLU A 165 -4.58 3.57 5.79
CA GLU A 165 -4.91 4.86 5.20
C GLU A 165 -6.41 5.18 5.27
N ALA A 166 -7.28 4.18 5.02
CA ALA A 166 -8.72 4.33 5.21
C ALA A 166 -9.07 4.69 6.68
N ALA A 167 -8.44 4.02 7.64
CA ALA A 167 -8.64 4.31 9.06
C ALA A 167 -8.14 5.70 9.47
N GLU A 168 -7.06 6.20 8.86
CA GLU A 168 -6.58 7.57 9.05
C GLU A 168 -7.58 8.60 8.50
N LEU A 169 -8.19 8.35 7.34
CA LEU A 169 -9.24 9.20 6.77
C LEU A 169 -10.55 9.19 7.59
N GLU A 170 -10.86 8.09 8.29
CA GLU A 170 -12.03 8.03 9.20
C GLU A 170 -11.96 9.07 10.34
N LEU A 171 -10.74 9.45 10.76
CA LEU A 171 -10.56 10.50 11.77
C LEU A 171 -11.07 11.85 11.29
N ILE A 172 -10.94 12.13 9.99
CA ILE A 172 -11.45 13.36 9.35
C ILE A 172 -12.96 13.25 9.10
N SER A 173 -13.48 12.05 8.84
CA SER A 173 -14.88 11.83 8.49
C SER A 173 -15.83 11.59 9.68
N ASN A 174 -15.40 11.68 10.93
CA ASN A 174 -16.33 11.62 12.05
C ASN A 174 -17.22 12.87 12.05
N GLU A 175 -18.55 12.74 11.99
CA GLU A 175 -19.52 13.86 11.92
C GLU A 175 -19.34 14.91 13.03
N SER A 176 -18.77 14.51 14.17
CA SER A 176 -18.44 15.39 15.31
C SER A 176 -17.25 16.33 15.03
N ILE A 177 -16.38 15.94 14.08
CA ILE A 177 -15.10 16.56 13.68
C ILE A 177 -15.21 17.18 12.27
N GLN A 178 -16.06 16.61 11.41
CA GLN A 178 -16.21 16.86 9.95
C GLN A 178 -16.49 18.30 9.52
N ARG A 179 -16.89 19.20 10.43
CA ARG A 179 -17.34 20.53 10.02
C ARG A 179 -16.33 21.62 10.21
N ALA A 180 -15.21 21.37 10.90
CA ALA A 180 -14.35 22.49 11.22
C ALA A 180 -12.96 22.13 11.73
N ILE A 181 -12.24 21.08 11.29
CA ILE A 181 -10.87 20.83 11.79
C ILE A 181 -9.91 20.50 10.65
N LEU A 182 -8.81 21.26 10.57
CA LEU A 182 -7.62 20.97 9.78
C LEU A 182 -6.62 20.21 10.65
N TYR A 183 -6.05 19.14 10.10
CA TYR A 183 -4.96 18.40 10.71
C TYR A 183 -3.66 18.85 10.08
N LEU A 184 -2.76 19.37 10.90
CA LEU A 184 -1.48 19.89 10.47
C LEU A 184 -0.36 19.02 11.04
N PRO A 185 0.68 18.70 10.26
CA PRO A 185 1.85 18.04 10.82
C PRO A 185 2.50 18.96 11.88
N SER A 186 3.04 18.36 12.94
CA SER A 186 3.66 19.09 14.06
C SER A 186 4.84 18.30 14.62
N GLU A 187 5.85 19.00 15.11
CA GLU A 187 7.00 18.40 15.81
C GLU A 187 6.67 17.91 17.23
N SER A 188 5.44 18.15 17.70
CA SER A 188 4.95 17.70 19.00
C SER A 188 5.07 16.17 19.19
N ALA A 189 5.04 15.72 20.45
CA ALA A 189 5.10 14.29 20.77
C ALA A 189 3.97 13.46 20.14
N ILE A 190 2.82 14.11 19.85
CA ILE A 190 1.68 13.49 19.17
C ILE A 190 1.83 13.46 17.65
N GLY A 191 2.71 14.29 17.05
CA GLY A 191 3.03 14.31 15.61
C GLY A 191 2.10 15.15 14.75
N PHE A 192 1.06 15.76 15.33
CA PHE A 192 0.10 16.61 14.62
C PHE A 192 -0.54 17.64 15.54
N GLU A 193 -1.01 18.73 14.95
CA GLU A 193 -1.85 19.74 15.58
C GLU A 193 -3.17 19.85 14.84
N THR A 194 -4.19 20.33 15.52
CA THR A 194 -5.51 20.54 14.93
C THR A 194 -5.91 21.99 15.04
N ILE A 195 -6.28 22.61 13.93
CA ILE A 195 -6.84 23.96 13.91
C ILE A 195 -8.30 23.88 13.52
N SER A 196 -9.18 24.49 14.31
CA SER A 196 -10.57 24.53 13.90
C SER A 196 -10.77 25.51 12.73
N VAL A 197 -11.40 25.11 11.62
CA VAL A 197 -11.81 25.99 10.50
C VAL A 197 -12.68 27.16 11.02
N ASN A 198 -13.50 26.90 12.04
CA ASN A 198 -14.30 27.94 12.68
C ASN A 198 -13.42 29.02 13.33
N THR A 199 -12.35 28.59 14.00
CA THR A 199 -11.37 29.47 14.64
C THR A 199 -10.35 30.04 13.65
N LEU A 200 -10.10 29.35 12.54
CA LEU A 200 -9.09 29.75 11.55
C LEU A 200 -9.44 31.12 10.97
N PHE A 201 -10.69 31.26 10.55
CA PHE A 201 -11.22 32.47 9.92
C PHE A 201 -11.80 33.48 10.93
N SER A 202 -11.35 33.43 12.19
CA SER A 202 -11.81 34.35 13.23
C SER A 202 -10.62 34.74 14.10
N PHE A 203 -10.18 35.99 14.03
CA PHE A 203 -9.07 36.50 14.82
C PHE A 203 -9.41 37.87 15.39
N LYS A 204 -9.07 38.08 16.66
CA LYS A 204 -9.42 39.29 17.43
C LYS A 204 -8.50 40.46 17.11
N ASP A 205 -7.26 40.17 16.74
CA ASP A 205 -6.22 41.15 16.48
C ASP A 205 -5.19 40.61 15.47
N ASN A 206 -4.24 41.47 15.11
CA ASN A 206 -3.15 41.12 14.19
C ASN A 206 -2.25 40.01 14.75
N TYR A 207 -2.09 39.95 16.07
CA TYR A 207 -1.22 38.95 16.70
C TYR A 207 -1.78 37.54 16.54
N GLU A 208 -3.09 37.35 16.75
CA GLU A 208 -3.77 36.08 16.56
C GLU A 208 -3.74 35.63 15.08
N TYR A 209 -3.86 36.57 14.15
CA TYR A 209 -3.68 36.30 12.72
C TYR A 209 -2.27 35.78 12.40
N GLU A 210 -1.22 36.49 12.84
CA GLU A 210 0.17 36.12 12.56
C GLU A 210 0.52 34.76 13.18
N GLN A 211 0.04 34.47 14.39
CA GLN A 211 0.24 33.15 14.99
C GLN A 211 -0.35 32.03 14.12
N LYS A 212 -1.61 32.17 13.68
CA LYS A 212 -2.26 31.16 12.84
C LYS A 212 -1.57 31.01 11.49
N ASN A 213 -1.16 32.13 10.88
CA ASN A 213 -0.44 32.12 9.62
C ASN A 213 0.91 31.38 9.76
N GLN A 214 1.66 31.68 10.82
CA GLN A 214 2.93 31.02 11.10
C GLN A 214 2.75 29.53 11.38
N THR A 215 1.72 29.13 12.13
CA THR A 215 1.43 27.70 12.36
C THR A 215 1.18 26.96 11.05
N ILE A 216 0.41 27.55 10.12
CA ILE A 216 0.16 26.96 8.80
C ILE A 216 1.44 26.89 7.97
N GLU A 217 2.26 27.95 7.97
CA GLU A 217 3.52 27.98 7.21
C GLU A 217 4.51 26.93 7.72
N ASN A 218 4.66 26.83 9.04
CA ASN A 218 5.50 25.81 9.67
C ASN A 218 5.00 24.41 9.32
N ALA A 219 3.69 24.18 9.40
CA ALA A 219 3.09 22.90 9.04
C ALA A 219 3.33 22.52 7.58
N LEU A 220 3.19 23.47 6.64
CA LEU A 220 3.44 23.23 5.21
C LEU A 220 4.92 22.98 4.89
N ALA A 221 5.85 23.40 5.76
CA ALA A 221 7.28 23.16 5.61
C ALA A 221 7.74 21.79 6.14
N ILE A 222 6.94 21.11 6.96
CA ILE A 222 7.30 19.82 7.55
C ILE A 222 7.30 18.72 6.48
N VAL A 223 8.37 17.93 6.46
CA VAL A 223 8.55 16.75 5.61
C VAL A 223 8.27 15.50 6.46
N PRO A 224 7.64 14.45 5.90
CA PRO A 224 7.35 13.23 6.67
C PRO A 224 8.62 12.55 7.16
N THR A 225 8.63 12.13 8.44
CA THR A 225 9.78 11.55 9.12
C THR A 225 9.97 10.07 8.85
N ASN A 226 8.94 9.38 8.32
CA ASN A 226 8.96 7.94 8.04
C ASN A 226 8.94 7.67 6.51
N GLU A 227 9.87 6.85 6.02
CA GLU A 227 9.94 6.43 4.61
C GLU A 227 8.65 5.78 4.11
N THR A 228 7.92 5.05 4.96
CA THR A 228 6.63 4.42 4.62
C THR A 228 5.56 5.44 4.21
N THR A 229 5.71 6.70 4.63
CA THR A 229 4.82 7.82 4.26
C THR A 229 5.19 8.43 2.91
N GLN A 230 6.42 8.20 2.41
CA GLN A 230 6.92 8.77 1.15
C GLN A 230 6.62 7.90 -0.09
N VAL A 231 6.49 6.58 0.07
CA VAL A 231 6.71 5.61 -1.02
C VAL A 231 5.63 5.58 -2.11
N TYR A 232 4.36 5.97 -1.85
CA TYR A 232 3.28 5.79 -2.84
C TYR A 232 2.69 7.07 -3.44
N SER A 233 3.28 8.24 -3.18
CA SER A 233 2.86 9.52 -3.76
C SER A 233 3.31 9.73 -5.23
N ARG A 234 3.98 8.76 -5.85
CA ARG A 234 4.50 8.86 -7.22
C ARG A 234 3.52 8.31 -8.26
N GLN A 235 2.83 9.26 -8.88
CA GLN A 235 2.34 9.36 -10.26
C GLN A 235 2.14 8.09 -11.10
N SER A 236 0.90 8.00 -11.61
CA SER A 236 0.54 7.32 -12.85
C SER A 236 1.40 7.78 -14.03
N SER A 237 1.88 6.84 -14.84
CA SER A 237 2.50 7.10 -16.14
C SER A 237 2.15 5.96 -17.10
N SER A 238 1.89 6.36 -18.35
CA SER A 238 1.11 5.67 -19.37
C SER A 238 1.70 4.37 -19.92
N LEU A 239 0.80 3.41 -20.16
CA LEU A 239 0.97 2.16 -20.88
C LEU A 239 0.95 2.41 -22.40
N SER A 240 2.09 2.27 -23.06
CA SER A 240 2.13 1.91 -24.48
C SER A 240 3.53 1.42 -24.81
N GLU A 241 3.66 0.09 -24.94
CA GLU A 241 4.67 -0.66 -25.70
C GLU A 241 4.87 -1.99 -24.99
N LEU A 242 4.39 -3.08 -25.60
CA LEU A 242 5.00 -4.42 -25.61
C LEU A 242 3.95 -5.46 -26.04
N ALA A 243 3.71 -5.51 -27.35
CA ALA A 243 3.25 -6.74 -28.01
C ALA A 243 4.46 -7.32 -28.76
N GLY A 244 4.83 -8.57 -28.46
CA GLY A 244 5.98 -9.22 -29.10
C GLY A 244 6.33 -10.60 -28.55
N ILE A 245 5.48 -11.59 -28.86
CA ILE A 245 5.69 -13.02 -29.18
C ILE A 245 6.76 -13.86 -28.42
N ARG A 246 6.27 -15.02 -27.96
CA ARG A 246 6.92 -16.15 -27.30
C ARG A 246 7.97 -16.88 -28.17
N GLU A 247 9.14 -17.14 -27.59
CA GLU A 247 9.94 -18.38 -27.66
C GLU A 247 10.75 -18.46 -26.34
N LYS A 248 10.96 -19.65 -25.76
CA LYS A 248 11.66 -19.79 -24.46
C LYS A 248 13.14 -19.41 -24.64
N PRO A 249 13.65 -18.31 -24.04
CA PRO A 249 15.01 -17.89 -24.27
C PRO A 249 15.98 -18.72 -23.42
N GLU A 250 17.16 -18.99 -23.97
CA GLU A 250 18.38 -19.16 -23.16
C GLU A 250 18.46 -18.03 -22.14
N ARG A 251 18.94 -18.30 -20.92
CA ARG A 251 19.08 -17.25 -19.90
C ARG A 251 19.97 -16.14 -20.46
N VAL A 252 19.40 -14.96 -20.67
CA VAL A 252 20.09 -13.80 -21.23
C VAL A 252 20.94 -13.12 -20.17
N TYR A 253 20.56 -13.27 -18.89
CA TYR A 253 21.25 -12.61 -17.78
C TYR A 253 22.06 -13.59 -16.95
N GLU A 254 23.30 -13.23 -16.68
CA GLU A 254 24.13 -13.90 -15.67
C GLU A 254 23.52 -13.77 -14.27
N ASP A 255 23.89 -14.68 -13.36
CA ASP A 255 23.43 -14.59 -11.97
C ASP A 255 23.93 -13.31 -11.32
N PHE A 256 22.99 -12.54 -10.78
CA PHE A 256 23.23 -11.25 -10.13
C PHE A 256 23.84 -10.19 -11.06
N ASP A 257 23.35 -10.12 -12.31
CA ASP A 257 23.74 -9.12 -13.30
C ASP A 257 23.68 -7.68 -12.72
N PRO A 258 24.74 -6.86 -12.86
CA PRO A 258 24.82 -5.52 -12.27
C PRO A 258 23.67 -4.57 -12.64
N ARG A 259 23.02 -4.78 -13.79
CA ARG A 259 21.92 -3.94 -14.29
C ARG A 259 20.63 -4.08 -13.49
N ILE A 260 20.55 -5.07 -12.61
CA ILE A 260 19.36 -5.32 -11.81
C ILE A 260 19.36 -4.54 -10.50
N PHE A 261 20.50 -4.06 -10.01
CA PHE A 261 20.59 -3.41 -8.71
C PHE A 261 20.15 -1.96 -8.82
N LYS A 262 19.15 -1.54 -8.02
CA LYS A 262 18.64 -0.15 -8.03
C LYS A 262 19.70 0.90 -7.68
N SER A 263 20.75 0.49 -6.97
CA SER A 263 21.88 1.32 -6.58
C SER A 263 23.00 1.39 -7.63
N SER A 264 22.96 0.52 -8.65
CA SER A 264 23.93 0.48 -9.73
C SER A 264 23.68 1.59 -10.74
N SER A 265 24.76 2.15 -11.30
CA SER A 265 24.71 3.15 -12.36
C SER A 265 24.02 2.63 -13.64
N ASN A 266 24.07 1.31 -13.84
CA ASN A 266 23.53 0.61 -15.01
C ASN A 266 22.11 0.07 -14.77
N TYR A 267 21.41 0.58 -13.74
CA TYR A 267 20.07 0.12 -13.39
C TYR A 267 19.06 0.41 -14.51
N ASP A 268 18.47 -0.65 -15.05
CA ASP A 268 17.33 -0.55 -15.96
C ASP A 268 16.17 -1.42 -15.47
N ILE A 269 14.99 -0.81 -15.36
CA ILE A 269 13.79 -1.48 -14.83
C ILE A 269 13.31 -2.62 -15.74
N THR A 270 13.55 -2.51 -17.04
CA THR A 270 13.24 -3.52 -18.06
C THR A 270 14.18 -4.72 -17.91
N ASP A 271 15.47 -4.47 -17.71
CA ASP A 271 16.46 -5.52 -17.45
C ASP A 271 16.19 -6.23 -16.14
N ARG A 272 15.80 -5.50 -15.09
CA ARG A 272 15.35 -6.09 -13.83
C ARG A 272 14.12 -6.98 -14.02
N PHE A 273 13.11 -6.52 -14.76
CA PHE A 273 11.92 -7.31 -15.05
C PHE A 273 12.27 -8.61 -15.78
N LYS A 274 13.08 -8.54 -16.84
CA LYS A 274 13.51 -9.72 -17.61
C LYS A 274 14.34 -10.69 -16.77
N TYR A 275 15.30 -10.18 -16.00
CA TYR A 275 16.12 -10.97 -15.08
C TYR A 275 15.29 -11.76 -14.08
N LEU A 276 14.30 -11.09 -13.46
CA LEU A 276 13.42 -11.72 -12.48
C LEU A 276 12.54 -12.77 -13.15
N LYS A 277 11.99 -12.48 -14.33
CA LYS A 277 11.15 -13.41 -15.08
C LYS A 277 11.88 -14.70 -15.48
N GLU A 278 13.19 -14.63 -15.79
CA GLU A 278 14.00 -15.83 -16.08
C GLU A 278 14.20 -16.75 -14.86
N ARG A 279 14.22 -16.19 -13.65
CA ARG A 279 14.60 -16.90 -12.42
C ARG A 279 13.41 -17.35 -11.59
N PHE A 280 12.34 -16.58 -11.63
CA PHE A 280 11.07 -16.91 -10.99
C PHE A 280 10.13 -17.43 -12.08
N ASN A 281 10.40 -18.67 -12.49
CA ASN A 281 9.71 -19.31 -13.61
C ASN A 281 8.22 -19.52 -13.28
N GLU A 282 7.34 -19.06 -14.15
CA GLU A 282 5.88 -19.04 -13.93
C GLU A 282 5.12 -20.19 -14.60
N ASN A 283 5.80 -21.27 -14.97
CA ASN A 283 5.21 -22.35 -15.79
C ASN A 283 3.94 -23.00 -15.18
N ASP A 284 3.71 -22.80 -13.88
CA ASP A 284 2.61 -23.41 -13.14
C ASP A 284 1.30 -22.60 -13.24
N THR A 285 1.34 -21.33 -13.67
CA THR A 285 0.14 -20.48 -13.72
C THR A 285 0.08 -19.64 -15.00
N ASP A 286 -1.12 -19.45 -15.55
CA ASP A 286 -1.40 -18.54 -16.68
C ASP A 286 -1.71 -17.10 -16.20
N ARG A 287 -1.30 -16.78 -14.95
CA ARG A 287 -1.61 -15.52 -14.24
C ARG A 287 -1.17 -14.29 -15.02
N PHE A 288 -0.04 -14.37 -15.71
CA PHE A 288 0.57 -13.27 -16.45
C PHE A 288 0.75 -13.58 -17.94
N ASP A 289 -0.21 -14.29 -18.53
CA ASP A 289 -0.24 -14.48 -19.97
C ASP A 289 -0.45 -13.13 -20.67
N VAL A 290 0.57 -12.70 -21.41
CA VAL A 290 0.63 -11.41 -22.11
C VAL A 290 -0.48 -11.24 -23.15
N THR A 291 -1.15 -12.33 -23.54
CA THR A 291 -2.27 -12.30 -24.51
C THR A 291 -3.63 -12.08 -23.86
N LYS A 292 -3.73 -12.00 -22.52
CA LYS A 292 -5.00 -11.73 -21.83
C LYS A 292 -5.31 -10.23 -21.82
N GLU A 293 -6.57 -9.87 -22.05
CA GLU A 293 -7.05 -8.47 -22.10
C GLU A 293 -6.72 -7.64 -20.84
N ASN A 294 -6.52 -8.30 -19.69
CA ASN A 294 -6.25 -7.65 -18.41
C ASN A 294 -4.82 -7.89 -17.89
N TYR A 295 -3.88 -8.21 -18.78
CA TYR A 295 -2.47 -8.30 -18.42
C TYR A 295 -1.92 -6.91 -18.02
N SER A 296 -1.36 -6.82 -16.83
CA SER A 296 -0.63 -5.65 -16.34
C SER A 296 0.84 -6.03 -16.16
N ILE A 297 1.72 -5.37 -16.91
CA ILE A 297 3.17 -5.55 -16.77
C ILE A 297 3.66 -5.10 -15.39
N TYR A 298 3.01 -4.11 -14.79
CA TYR A 298 3.31 -3.63 -13.44
C TYR A 298 2.91 -4.64 -12.38
N ASP A 299 1.73 -5.25 -12.49
CA ASP A 299 1.28 -6.28 -11.54
C ASP A 299 2.18 -7.52 -11.62
N HIS A 300 2.70 -7.82 -12.81
CA HIS A 300 3.67 -8.88 -13.04
C HIS A 300 5.02 -8.54 -12.39
N LEU A 301 5.54 -7.33 -12.62
CA LEU A 301 6.76 -6.88 -11.98
C LEU A 301 6.64 -6.89 -10.45
N ASP A 302 5.54 -6.37 -9.89
CA ASP A 302 5.28 -6.33 -8.45
C ASP A 302 5.25 -7.75 -7.85
N TYR A 303 4.63 -8.70 -8.57
CA TYR A 303 4.64 -10.10 -8.16
C TYR A 303 6.05 -10.69 -8.16
N LEU A 304 6.82 -10.49 -9.23
CA LEU A 304 8.19 -10.99 -9.36
C LEU A 304 9.11 -10.41 -8.28
N GLU A 305 8.96 -9.12 -7.98
CA GLU A 305 9.65 -8.44 -6.87
C GLU A 305 9.24 -9.03 -5.52
N GLY A 306 7.96 -9.36 -5.33
CA GLY A 306 7.47 -10.06 -4.15
C GLY A 306 8.09 -11.46 -3.99
N GLN A 307 8.21 -12.24 -5.07
CA GLN A 307 8.89 -13.54 -5.05
C GLN A 307 10.37 -13.39 -4.72
N HIS A 308 11.02 -12.37 -5.31
CA HIS A 308 12.41 -12.05 -5.04
C HIS A 308 12.64 -11.67 -3.58
N ALA A 309 11.82 -10.77 -3.03
CA ALA A 309 11.88 -10.37 -1.62
C ALA A 309 11.61 -11.55 -0.67
N LYS A 310 10.67 -12.42 -1.02
CA LYS A 310 10.41 -13.66 -0.27
C LYS A 310 11.65 -14.55 -0.27
N LYS A 311 12.28 -14.77 -1.42
CA LYS A 311 13.50 -15.57 -1.54
C LYS A 311 14.66 -14.99 -0.74
N LEU A 312 14.86 -13.67 -0.76
CA LEU A 312 15.85 -12.98 0.10
C LEU A 312 15.58 -13.19 1.60
N LYS A 313 14.32 -13.27 2.01
CA LYS A 313 13.95 -13.52 3.41
C LYS A 313 14.17 -14.98 3.82
N THR A 314 13.86 -15.93 2.93
CA THR A 314 13.82 -17.37 3.26
C THR A 314 15.12 -18.11 2.95
N ASP A 315 15.92 -17.65 1.99
CA ASP A 315 17.15 -18.31 1.55
C ASP A 315 18.38 -17.46 1.92
N THR A 316 19.09 -17.89 2.96
CA THR A 316 20.25 -17.16 3.50
C THR A 316 21.40 -17.13 2.51
N ASN A 317 21.65 -18.23 1.78
CA ASN A 317 22.73 -18.30 0.79
C ASN A 317 22.45 -17.38 -0.40
N TYR A 318 21.21 -17.36 -0.87
CA TYR A 318 20.77 -16.44 -1.93
C TYR A 318 20.90 -14.97 -1.48
N ARG A 319 20.51 -14.65 -0.24
CA ARG A 319 20.64 -13.30 0.32
C ARG A 319 22.09 -12.85 0.41
N GLU A 320 22.98 -13.69 0.92
CA GLU A 320 24.40 -13.36 1.06
C GLU A 320 25.07 -13.16 -0.30
N ALA A 321 24.78 -14.03 -1.28
CA ALA A 321 25.25 -13.89 -2.65
C ALA A 321 24.74 -12.60 -3.31
N TYR A 322 23.45 -12.29 -3.15
CA TYR A 322 22.85 -11.06 -3.66
C TYR A 322 23.50 -9.81 -3.07
N GLN A 323 23.65 -9.74 -1.74
CA GLN A 323 24.26 -8.58 -1.07
C GLN A 323 25.74 -8.42 -1.44
N LYS A 324 26.47 -9.51 -1.65
CA LYS A 324 27.86 -9.48 -2.10
C LYS A 324 27.97 -8.92 -3.52
N ALA A 325 27.09 -9.37 -4.42
CA ALA A 325 27.04 -8.89 -5.81
C ALA A 325 26.60 -7.42 -5.88
N GLU A 326 25.61 -7.01 -5.09
CA GLU A 326 25.14 -5.61 -5.02
C GLU A 326 26.26 -4.66 -4.55
N LYS A 327 27.02 -5.07 -3.52
CA LYS A 327 28.19 -4.31 -3.06
C LYS A 327 29.30 -4.26 -4.12
N ALA A 328 29.54 -5.36 -4.84
CA ALA A 328 30.55 -5.39 -5.89
C ALA A 328 30.19 -4.48 -7.07
N ALA A 329 28.92 -4.48 -7.49
CA ALA A 329 28.41 -3.58 -8.53
C ALA A 329 28.57 -2.10 -8.12
N ASN A 330 28.14 -1.74 -6.91
CA ASN A 330 28.27 -0.37 -6.41
C ASN A 330 29.74 0.09 -6.25
N ASN A 331 30.65 -0.84 -5.92
CA ASN A 331 32.07 -0.52 -5.79
C ASN A 331 32.76 -0.37 -7.16
N ALA A 332 32.34 -1.14 -8.18
CA ALA A 332 32.86 -1.00 -9.54
C ALA A 332 32.49 0.37 -10.15
N ASP A 333 31.29 0.87 -9.84
CA ASP A 333 30.83 2.20 -10.26
C ASP A 333 31.64 3.34 -9.61
N ASN A 334 32.09 3.18 -8.36
CA ASN A 334 32.91 4.19 -7.68
C ASN A 334 34.36 4.25 -8.20
N VAL A 335 34.90 3.14 -8.72
CA VAL A 335 36.27 3.11 -9.27
C VAL A 335 36.34 3.76 -10.67
N GLN A 336 35.24 3.75 -11.44
CA GLN A 336 35.19 4.40 -12.76
C GLN A 336 34.93 5.92 -12.72
N VAL A 337 34.62 6.49 -11.54
CA VAL A 337 34.41 7.94 -11.36
C VAL A 337 35.69 8.65 -10.88
N GLU A 338 36.72 7.88 -10.50
CA GLU A 338 38.02 8.39 -10.03
C GLU A 338 39.16 8.29 -11.08
N GLU A 339 38.89 7.77 -12.27
CA GLU A 339 39.74 7.91 -13.48
C GLU A 339 39.18 9.01 -14.40
#